data_AF-A0A1J3EFH8-F1
#
_entry.id   AF-A0A1J3EFH8-F1
#
_cell.length_a   1.000
_cell.length_b   1.000
_cell.length_c   1.000
_cell.angle_alpha   90.00
_cell.angle_beta   90.00
_cell.angle_gamma   90.00
#
_symmetry.space_group_name_H-M   'P 1'
#
loop_
_entity.id
_entity.type
_entity.pdbx_description
1 polymer ?
#
loop_
_entity_poly.entity_id
_entity_poly.type
_entity_poly.pdbx_seq_one_letter_code
_entity_poly.pdbx_strand_id
1 'polypeptide(L)'
;GYDICIGPHVQLPFTASSAIIKSAGGNVIRGVEKVKEAPKAIYIGCEEDTMEALSAVKKGVRTFSSDWLMNCVMKQQLELEAS
;
A
#
# COMPACT_ATOMS: atom_id res chain seq x y z
N GLY A 1 4.49 6.15 -11.00
CA GLY A 1 4.30 5.16 -9.93
C GLY A 1 3.27 5.65 -8.94
N TYR A 2 2.81 4.78 -8.05
CA TYR A 2 1.94 5.12 -6.92
C TYR A 2 2.75 5.45 -5.68
N ASP A 3 2.22 6.31 -4.81
CA ASP A 3 2.70 6.44 -3.43
C ASP A 3 2.12 5.31 -2.60
N ILE A 4 2.96 4.57 -1.90
CA ILE A 4 2.55 3.41 -1.10
C ILE A 4 2.89 3.62 0.37
N CYS A 5 1.85 3.60 1.21
CA CYS A 5 1.95 3.51 2.66
C CYS A 5 1.92 2.04 3.06
N ILE A 6 2.78 1.64 4.00
CA ILE A 6 2.81 0.29 4.54
C ILE A 6 2.42 0.37 6.02
N GLY A 7 1.42 -0.41 6.42
CA GLY A 7 0.98 -0.55 7.78
C GLY A 7 2.04 -1.20 8.68
N PRO A 8 2.09 -0.84 9.97
CA PRO A 8 3.12 -1.31 10.89
C PRO A 8 3.06 -2.81 11.16
N HIS A 9 1.91 -3.48 11.01
CA HIS A 9 1.73 -4.89 11.34
C HIS A 9 1.78 -5.83 10.12
N VAL A 10 2.01 -5.30 8.92
CA VAL A 10 2.19 -6.12 7.72
C VAL A 10 3.33 -7.12 7.93
N GLN A 11 3.06 -8.40 7.65
CA GLN A 11 3.99 -9.50 7.91
C GLN A 11 5.34 -9.35 7.18
N LEU A 12 5.33 -8.71 6.01
CA LEU A 12 6.55 -8.48 5.26
C LEU A 12 7.35 -7.31 5.87
N PRO A 13 8.64 -7.51 6.25
CA PRO A 13 9.45 -6.46 6.84
C PRO A 13 9.49 -5.20 5.97
N PHE A 14 9.38 -4.02 6.60
CA PHE A 14 9.34 -2.74 5.89
C PHE A 14 10.47 -2.55 4.87
N THR A 15 11.69 -3.03 5.18
CA THR A 15 12.84 -2.96 4.27
C THR A 15 12.63 -3.79 3.00
N ALA A 16 12.12 -5.02 3.13
CA ALA A 16 11.80 -5.90 2.00
C ALA A 16 10.64 -5.33 1.19
N SER A 17 9.54 -4.95 1.84
CA SER A 17 8.39 -4.28 1.21
C SER A 17 8.83 -3.05 0.43
N SER A 18 9.70 -2.22 1.02
CA SER A 18 10.20 -1.00 0.37
C SER A 18 11.05 -1.28 -0.85
N ALA A 19 11.93 -2.29 -0.79
CA ALA A 19 12.75 -2.68 -1.92
C ALA A 19 11.90 -3.21 -3.08
N ILE A 20 10.89 -4.03 -2.79
CA ILE A 20 9.96 -4.56 -3.80
C ILE A 20 9.17 -3.43 -4.46
N ILE A 21 8.54 -2.56 -3.67
CA ILE A 21 7.73 -1.45 -4.19
C ILE A 21 8.56 -0.52 -5.08
N LYS A 22 9.77 -0.15 -4.62
CA LYS A 22 10.67 0.71 -5.41
C LYS A 22 11.13 0.03 -6.70
N SER A 23 11.44 -1.26 -6.65
CA SER A 23 11.85 -2.02 -7.83
C SER A 23 10.71 -2.15 -8.85
N ALA A 24 9.45 -2.19 -8.39
CA ALA A 24 8.25 -2.16 -9.23
C ALA A 24 7.85 -0.75 -9.70
N GLY A 25 8.65 0.29 -9.42
CA GLY A 25 8.38 1.67 -9.85
C GLY A 25 7.40 2.46 -8.97
N GLY A 26 7.09 1.96 -7.79
CA GLY A 26 6.34 2.68 -6.75
C GLY A 26 7.25 3.53 -5.86
N ASN A 27 6.64 4.49 -5.15
CA ASN A 27 7.30 5.28 -4.12
C ASN A 27 6.78 4.86 -2.74
N VAL A 28 7.64 4.86 -1.72
CA VAL A 28 7.27 4.43 -0.37
C VAL A 28 7.20 5.65 0.53
N ILE A 29 6.03 5.87 1.12
CA ILE A 29 5.79 6.97 2.05
C ILE A 29 5.43 6.42 3.43
N ARG A 30 5.97 7.06 4.47
CA ARG A 30 5.72 6.67 5.86
C ARG A 30 4.51 7.41 6.38
N GLY A 31 3.36 6.75 6.37
CA GLY A 31 2.11 7.25 6.95
C GLY A 31 1.16 7.90 5.91
N VAL A 32 -0.13 7.71 6.15
CA VAL A 32 -1.24 8.18 5.31
C VAL A 32 -1.35 9.71 5.33
N GLU A 33 -0.93 10.35 6.42
CA GLU A 33 -0.93 11.79 6.60
C GLU A 33 -0.08 12.50 5.53
N LYS A 34 0.98 11.85 5.03
CA LYS A 34 1.90 12.41 4.02
C LYS A 34 1.42 12.24 2.57
N VAL A 35 0.32 11.54 2.34
CA VAL A 35 -0.30 11.42 1.01
C VAL A 35 -0.72 12.78 0.50
N LYS A 36 -0.23 13.17 -0.69
CA LYS A 36 -0.59 14.41 -1.39
C LYS A 36 -1.74 14.22 -2.38
N GLU A 37 -1.71 13.13 -3.14
CA GLU A 37 -2.71 12.80 -4.16
C GLU A 37 -3.35 11.45 -3.84
N ALA A 38 -4.48 11.46 -3.12
CA ALA A 38 -5.16 10.22 -2.71
C ALA A 38 -5.48 9.24 -3.87
N PRO A 39 -5.89 9.69 -5.08
CA PRO A 39 -6.14 8.78 -6.21
C PRO A 39 -4.91 8.01 -6.71
N LYS A 40 -3.71 8.51 -6.42
CA LYS A 40 -2.41 7.90 -6.75
C LYS A 40 -1.71 7.32 -5.53
N ALA A 41 -2.43 7.14 -4.43
CA ALA A 41 -1.92 6.54 -3.22
C ALA A 41 -2.59 5.19 -2.93
N ILE A 42 -1.80 4.29 -2.35
CA ILE A 42 -2.24 2.96 -1.91
C ILE A 42 -1.75 2.76 -0.48
N TYR A 43 -2.63 2.27 0.37
CA TYR A 43 -2.30 1.80 1.70
C TYR A 43 -2.28 0.27 1.69
N ILE A 44 -1.16 -0.32 2.09
CA ILE A 44 -1.02 -1.76 2.30
C ILE A 44 -1.12 -2.01 3.80
N GLY A 45 -2.08 -2.81 4.24
CA GLY A 45 -2.28 -3.14 5.65
C GLY A 45 -2.78 -4.56 5.88
N CYS A 46 -2.90 -4.93 7.14
CA CYS A 46 -3.52 -6.17 7.61
C CYS A 46 -4.64 -5.89 8.62
N GLU A 47 -5.23 -6.95 9.19
CA GLU A 47 -6.36 -6.85 10.12
C GLU A 47 -6.03 -6.02 11.38
N GLU A 48 -4.79 -6.12 11.85
CA GLU A 48 -4.27 -5.38 13.00
C GLU A 48 -4.12 -3.87 12.74
N ASP A 49 -4.09 -3.43 11.48
CA ASP A 49 -3.92 -2.03 11.09
C ASP A 49 -5.26 -1.27 10.94
N THR A 50 -6.29 -1.68 11.67
CA THR A 50 -7.67 -1.19 11.48
C THR A 50 -7.78 0.35 11.55
N MET A 51 -7.09 1.01 12.49
CA MET A 51 -7.19 2.46 12.66
C MET A 51 -6.55 3.23 11.49
N GLU A 52 -5.38 2.82 11.05
CA GLU A 52 -4.63 3.39 9.94
C GLU A 52 -5.33 3.13 8.61
N ALA A 53 -5.86 1.92 8.42
CA ALA A 53 -6.67 1.58 7.25
C ALA A 53 -7.94 2.45 7.18
N LEU A 54 -8.64 2.64 8.30
CA LEU A 54 -9.79 3.55 8.35
C LEU A 54 -9.39 5.00 8.03
N SER A 55 -8.22 5.44 8.51
CA SER A 55 -7.68 6.77 8.18
C SER A 55 -7.38 6.91 6.68
N ALA A 56 -6.84 5.86 6.04
CA ALA A 56 -6.60 5.82 4.60
C ALA A 56 -7.92 5.94 3.81
N VAL A 57 -8.92 5.15 4.16
CA VAL A 57 -10.25 5.18 3.52
C VAL A 57 -10.90 6.57 3.66
N LYS A 58 -10.87 7.17 4.85
CA LYS A 58 -11.40 8.54 5.08
C LYS A 58 -10.72 9.60 4.22
N LYS A 59 -9.45 9.40 3.86
CA LYS A 59 -8.68 10.28 2.97
C LYS A 59 -8.89 9.97 1.47
N GLY A 60 -9.68 8.93 1.15
CA GLY A 60 -9.91 8.47 -0.22
C GLY A 60 -8.74 7.65 -0.80
N VAL A 61 -7.87 7.14 0.07
CA VAL A 61 -6.75 6.26 -0.31
C VAL A 61 -7.25 4.83 -0.40
N ARG A 62 -6.91 4.11 -1.47
CA ARG A 62 -7.28 2.70 -1.61
C ARG A 62 -6.47 1.84 -0.65
N THR A 63 -7.14 0.89 0.01
CA THR A 63 -6.53 -0.03 0.97
C THR A 63 -6.50 -1.45 0.41
N PHE A 64 -5.36 -2.13 0.47
CA PHE A 64 -5.18 -3.51 0.01
C PHE A 64 -4.31 -4.31 0.98
N SER A 65 -4.29 -5.63 0.81
CA SER A 65 -3.44 -6.55 1.58
C SER A 65 -2.02 -6.64 1.02
N SER A 66 -1.11 -7.26 1.77
CA SER A 66 0.21 -7.66 1.26
C SER A 66 0.11 -8.68 0.11
N ASP A 67 -0.91 -9.53 0.11
CA ASP A 67 -1.12 -10.53 -0.95
C ASP A 67 -1.48 -9.86 -2.27
N TRP A 68 -2.32 -8.82 -2.22
CA TRP A 68 -2.61 -7.99 -3.38
C TRP A 68 -1.33 -7.37 -3.97
N LEU A 69 -0.46 -6.83 -3.12
CA LEU A 69 0.83 -6.26 -3.55
C LEU A 69 1.68 -7.31 -4.26
N MET A 70 1.84 -8.49 -3.64
CA MET A 70 2.63 -9.58 -4.22
C MET A 70 2.02 -10.08 -5.53
N ASN A 71 0.71 -10.22 -5.60
CA ASN A 71 0.02 -10.60 -6.83
C ASN A 71 0.28 -9.59 -7.96
N CYS A 72 0.20 -8.29 -7.68
CA CYS A 72 0.50 -7.25 -8.67
C CYS A 72 1.95 -7.31 -9.15
N VAL A 73 2.89 -7.50 -8.23
CA VAL A 73 4.33 -7.60 -8.54
C VAL A 73 4.62 -8.84 -9.38
N MET A 74 4.10 -9.99 -8.99
CA MET A 74 4.35 -11.27 -9.68
C MET A 74 3.74 -11.30 -11.08
N LYS A 75 2.52 -10.76 -11.24
CA LYS A 75 1.85 -10.67 -12.55
C LYS A 75 2.33 -9.50 -13.41
N GLN A 76 3.07 -8.55 -12.84
CA GLN A 76 3.39 -7.26 -13.47
C GLN A 76 2.13 -6.51 -13.94
N GLN A 77 1.04 -6.60 -13.17
CA GLN A 77 -0.27 -6.03 -13.50
C GLN A 77 -0.85 -5.33 -12.27
N LEU A 78 -1.44 -4.15 -12.47
CA LEU A 78 -2.06 -3.39 -11.39
C LEU A 78 -3.57 -3.62 -11.39
N GLU A 79 -4.07 -4.36 -10.39
CA GLU A 79 -5.49 -4.68 -10.24
C GLU A 79 -6.12 -3.73 -9.21
N LEU A 80 -6.73 -2.61 -9.64
CA LEU A 80 -7.30 -1.60 -8.72
C LEU A 80 -8.73 -1.90 -8.25
N GLU A 81 -9.39 -2.86 -8.89
CA GLU A 81 -10.72 -3.34 -8.49
C GLU A 81 -10.53 -4.58 -7.62
N ALA A 82 -11.05 -4.52 -6.40
CA ALA A 82 -11.16 -5.71 -5.55
C ALA A 82 -12.39 -6.49 -6.03
N SER A 83 -12.19 -7.75 -6.43
CA SER A 83 -13.25 -8.72 -6.70
C SER A 83 -14.05 -9.06 -5.44
#